data_AF-A0A7Y6EEV9-F1
#
_entry.id   AF-A0A7Y6EEV9-F1
#
_cell.length_a   1.000
_cell.length_b   1.000
_cell.length_c   1.000
_cell.angle_alpha   90.00
_cell.angle_beta   90.00
_cell.angle_gamma   90.00
#
_symmetry.space_group_name_H-M   'P 1'
#
loop_
_entity.id
_entity.type
_entity.pdbx_description
1 polymer ?
#
loop_
_entity_poly.entity_id
_entity_poly.type
_entity_poly.pdbx_seq_one_letter_code
_entity_poly.pdbx_strand_id
1 'polypeptide(L)'
;GGGGGGPEISWELEKAVASPLNQEEIHNLVLTEDYIRGPLALYGHFREPPYGTEFKGGELEARSLFNEWCQVIGLEEQDDVVVINWVKGFKKEWVNNDDAILGRESWSDYFDAGLEWWGVWCLTIWNPKRRTLSALIASTTD
;
A
#
# COMPACT_ATOMS: atom_id res chain seq x y z
N GLY A 1 -40.40 -11.42 -1.90
CA GLY A 1 -39.19 -12.12 -2.36
C GLY A 1 -38.60 -11.35 -3.51
N GLY A 2 -37.30 -11.11 -3.49
CA GLY A 2 -36.57 -10.25 -4.42
C GLY A 2 -35.50 -9.57 -3.57
N GLY A 3 -34.29 -10.10 -3.46
CA GLY A 3 -33.41 -10.54 -4.54
C GLY A 3 -32.12 -9.78 -4.26
N GLY A 4 -31.42 -10.21 -3.21
CA GLY A 4 -30.16 -9.61 -2.79
C GLY A 4 -29.10 -9.92 -3.83
N GLY A 5 -28.95 -9.05 -4.83
CA GLY A 5 -27.73 -8.98 -5.62
C GLY A 5 -26.66 -8.44 -4.70
N GLY A 6 -25.76 -9.30 -4.22
CA GLY A 6 -24.51 -8.85 -3.61
C GLY A 6 -23.73 -7.99 -4.61
N PRO A 7 -22.75 -7.21 -4.15
CA PRO A 7 -21.89 -6.45 -5.06
C PRO A 7 -21.29 -7.40 -6.11
N GLU A 8 -21.54 -7.10 -7.37
CA GLU A 8 -21.02 -7.86 -8.51
C GLU A 8 -19.56 -7.43 -8.70
N ILE A 9 -18.64 -8.20 -8.15
CA ILE A 9 -17.22 -7.88 -8.27
C ILE A 9 -16.75 -8.25 -9.68
N SER A 10 -16.57 -7.25 -10.54
CA SER A 10 -15.87 -7.41 -11.82
C SER A 10 -14.37 -7.44 -11.55
N TRP A 11 -13.74 -8.61 -11.75
CA TRP A 11 -12.28 -8.72 -11.66
C TRP A 11 -11.69 -8.62 -13.05
N GLU A 12 -11.04 -7.50 -13.36
CA GLU A 12 -10.37 -7.29 -14.64
C GLU A 12 -8.91 -7.74 -14.54
N LEU A 13 -8.71 -9.05 -14.41
CA LEU A 13 -7.38 -9.66 -14.14
C LEU A 13 -6.31 -9.27 -15.17
N GLU A 14 -6.71 -9.02 -16.42
CA GLU A 14 -5.82 -8.53 -17.49
C GLU A 14 -5.22 -7.15 -17.21
N LYS A 15 -5.88 -6.35 -16.36
CA LYS A 15 -5.40 -5.05 -15.88
C LYS A 15 -4.56 -5.17 -14.60
N ALA A 16 -4.54 -6.34 -13.94
CA ALA A 16 -3.75 -6.59 -12.73
C ALA A 16 -2.26 -6.78 -13.06
N VAL A 17 -1.59 -5.67 -13.35
CA VAL A 17 -0.17 -5.66 -13.71
C VAL A 17 0.69 -5.67 -12.44
N ALA A 18 1.55 -6.68 -12.32
CA ALA A 18 2.56 -6.73 -11.28
C ALA A 18 3.64 -5.67 -11.52
N SER A 19 3.96 -4.86 -10.52
CA SER A 19 5.08 -3.91 -10.58
C SER A 19 6.05 -4.17 -9.43
N PRO A 20 7.13 -4.95 -9.67
CA PRO A 20 8.19 -5.13 -8.69
C PRO A 20 8.80 -3.79 -8.30
N LEU A 21 8.99 -3.58 -7.01
CA LEU A 21 9.66 -2.41 -6.48
C LEU A 21 11.18 -2.60 -6.51
N ASN A 22 11.90 -1.52 -6.80
CA ASN A 22 13.35 -1.49 -6.68
C ASN A 22 13.78 -1.25 -5.20
N GLN A 23 15.09 -1.29 -4.95
CA GLN A 23 15.65 -1.14 -3.60
C GLN A 23 15.32 0.23 -2.97
N GLU A 24 15.38 1.32 -3.73
CA GLU A 24 15.04 2.67 -3.25
C GLU A 24 13.55 2.78 -2.89
N GLU A 25 12.68 2.17 -3.69
CA GLU A 25 11.25 2.10 -3.42
C GLU A 25 10.93 1.27 -2.18
N ILE A 26 11.64 0.16 -1.98
CA ILE A 26 11.52 -0.68 -0.77
C ILE A 26 12.02 0.09 0.45
N HIS A 27 13.13 0.82 0.33
CA HIS A 27 13.65 1.67 1.39
C HIS A 27 12.61 2.71 1.83
N ASN A 28 11.95 3.38 0.87
CA ASN A 28 10.89 4.35 1.17
C ASN A 28 9.71 3.74 1.95
N LEU A 29 9.38 2.46 1.72
CA LEU A 29 8.34 1.74 2.46
C LEU A 29 8.65 1.58 3.94
N VAL A 30 9.92 1.46 4.32
CA VAL A 30 10.35 1.22 5.70
C VAL A 30 10.88 2.47 6.40
N LEU A 31 11.02 3.58 5.67
CA LEU A 31 11.62 4.81 6.17
C LEU A 31 10.71 5.48 7.22
N THR A 32 11.24 5.70 8.43
CA THR A 32 10.50 6.33 9.54
C THR A 32 10.90 7.77 9.83
N GLU A 33 11.96 8.28 9.18
CA GLU A 33 12.48 9.63 9.38
C GLU A 33 12.61 10.33 8.03
N ASP A 34 12.32 11.63 7.97
CA ASP A 34 12.46 12.47 6.77
C ASP A 34 11.79 11.89 5.50
N TYR A 35 10.78 11.03 5.68
CA TYR A 35 10.05 10.44 4.58
C TYR A 35 9.25 11.52 3.84
N ILE A 36 9.25 11.45 2.51
CA ILE A 36 8.40 12.31 1.69
C ILE A 36 7.02 11.64 1.62
N ARG A 37 5.98 12.35 2.06
CA ARG A 37 4.59 11.91 1.94
C ARG A 37 4.30 11.47 0.49
N GLY A 38 3.83 10.24 0.34
CA GLY A 38 3.55 9.65 -0.96
C GLY A 38 3.06 8.20 -0.87
N PRO A 39 2.85 7.53 -2.02
CA PRO A 39 2.32 6.16 -2.07
C PRO A 39 3.23 5.12 -1.40
N LEU A 40 4.53 5.37 -1.33
CA LEU A 40 5.49 4.47 -0.72
C LEU A 40 5.86 4.85 0.73
N ALA A 41 5.26 5.89 1.32
CA ALA A 41 5.60 6.32 2.68
C ALA A 41 4.73 5.63 3.74
N LEU A 42 4.83 4.30 3.89
CA LEU A 42 3.94 3.53 4.79
C LEU A 42 3.96 4.04 6.22
N TYR A 43 5.11 4.47 6.74
CA TYR A 43 5.18 5.01 8.10
C TYR A 43 4.31 6.25 8.27
N GLY A 44 4.28 7.15 7.29
CA GLY A 44 3.42 8.34 7.33
C GLY A 44 1.94 7.98 7.40
N HIS A 45 1.51 6.96 6.67
CA HIS A 45 0.12 6.47 6.71
C HIS A 45 -0.20 5.72 8.00
N PHE A 46 0.76 4.98 8.54
CA PHE A 46 0.65 4.31 9.83
C PHE A 46 0.55 5.30 11.00
N ARG A 47 1.36 6.37 10.95
CA ARG A 47 1.49 7.37 12.02
C ARG A 47 0.37 8.39 12.00
N GLU A 48 -0.09 8.79 10.82
CA GLU A 48 -0.95 9.94 10.62
C GLU A 48 -2.21 9.57 9.80
N PRO A 49 -3.00 8.55 10.19
CA PRO A 49 -4.20 8.18 9.44
C PRO A 49 -5.28 9.28 9.48
N PRO A 50 -6.30 9.23 8.61
CA PRO A 50 -7.46 10.10 8.72
C PRO A 50 -8.06 9.93 10.13
N TYR A 51 -8.38 11.06 10.77
CA TYR A 51 -8.80 11.15 12.19
C TYR A 51 -7.69 11.01 13.25
N GLY A 52 -6.43 10.83 12.81
CA GLY A 52 -5.26 10.78 13.66
C GLY A 52 -5.15 9.47 14.45
N THR A 53 -3.92 9.08 14.75
CA THR A 53 -3.65 8.05 15.76
C THR A 53 -2.72 8.65 16.81
N GLU A 54 -3.13 8.51 18.07
CA GLU A 54 -2.34 8.93 19.22
C GLU A 54 -1.70 7.70 19.88
N PHE A 55 -0.39 7.59 19.74
CA PHE A 55 0.43 6.63 20.49
C PHE A 55 0.72 7.24 21.87
N LYS A 56 0.40 6.51 22.95
CA LYS A 56 0.53 7.01 24.34
C LYS A 56 1.99 7.32 24.69
N GLY A 57 2.92 6.56 24.14
CA GLY A 57 4.36 6.73 24.22
C GLY A 57 4.94 7.63 23.11
N GLY A 58 4.09 8.28 22.31
CA GLY A 58 4.49 9.22 21.28
C GLY A 58 5.27 8.58 20.12
N GLU A 59 6.20 9.35 19.55
CA GLU A 59 6.92 8.99 18.33
C GLU A 59 7.80 7.73 18.49
N LEU A 60 8.42 7.55 19.65
CA LEU A 60 9.27 6.39 19.91
C LEU A 60 8.44 5.08 19.89
N GLU A 61 7.26 5.10 20.50
CA GLU A 61 6.33 3.97 20.48
C GLU A 61 5.84 3.70 19.05
N ALA A 62 5.44 4.75 18.32
CA ALA A 62 4.96 4.62 16.95
C ALA A 62 5.99 3.94 16.03
N ARG A 63 7.26 4.38 16.07
CA ARG A 63 8.34 3.77 15.29
C ARG A 63 8.62 2.33 15.72
N SER A 64 8.61 2.04 17.01
CA SER A 64 8.82 0.69 17.51
C SER A 64 7.75 -0.27 17.00
N LEU A 65 6.48 0.13 17.10
CA LEU A 65 5.33 -0.66 16.63
C LEU A 65 5.36 -0.83 15.11
N PHE A 66 5.69 0.22 14.36
CA PHE A 66 5.82 0.13 12.92
C PHE A 66 6.92 -0.86 12.50
N ASN A 67 8.09 -0.79 13.14
CA ASN A 67 9.19 -1.71 12.87
C ASN A 67 8.83 -3.16 13.21
N GLU A 68 8.13 -3.39 14.32
CA GLU A 68 7.60 -4.71 14.67
C GLU A 68 6.62 -5.22 13.62
N TRP A 69 5.70 -4.36 13.17
CA TRP A 69 4.75 -4.69 12.11
C TRP A 69 5.47 -5.06 10.79
N CYS A 70 6.48 -4.30 10.38
CA CYS A 70 7.33 -4.61 9.23
C CYS A 70 7.99 -6.00 9.36
N GLN A 71 8.52 -6.33 10.54
CA GLN A 71 9.12 -7.66 10.79
C GLN A 71 8.10 -8.80 10.70
N VAL A 72 6.88 -8.58 11.18
CA VAL A 72 5.78 -9.57 11.11
C VAL A 72 5.39 -9.84 9.67
N ILE A 73 5.28 -8.81 8.83
CA ILE A 73 4.94 -8.98 7.40
C ILE A 73 6.15 -9.40 6.55
N GLY A 74 7.34 -9.44 7.13
CA GLY A 74 8.59 -9.81 6.46
C GLY A 74 9.21 -8.68 5.62
N LEU A 75 8.76 -7.43 5.78
CA LEU A 75 9.30 -6.27 5.09
C LEU A 75 10.58 -5.78 5.79
N GLU A 76 11.68 -6.48 5.53
CA GLU A 76 13.01 -6.13 6.04
C GLU A 76 13.98 -5.94 4.89
N GLU A 77 14.41 -4.69 4.67
CA GLU A 77 15.25 -4.28 3.55
C GLU A 77 16.54 -5.12 3.42
N GLN A 78 17.11 -5.57 4.54
CA GLN A 78 18.35 -6.35 4.56
C GLN A 78 18.20 -7.84 4.20
N ASP A 79 16.98 -8.32 3.96
CA ASP A 79 16.68 -9.74 3.73
C ASP A 79 16.40 -10.08 2.25
N ASP A 80 16.85 -9.24 1.32
CA ASP A 80 16.62 -9.40 -0.13
C ASP A 80 15.14 -9.58 -0.48
N VAL A 81 14.28 -8.78 0.17
CA VAL A 81 12.83 -8.88 0.03
C VAL A 81 12.37 -8.52 -1.39
N VAL A 82 11.37 -9.26 -1.87
CA VAL A 82 10.69 -8.98 -3.14
C VAL A 82 9.33 -8.40 -2.82
N VAL A 83 9.11 -7.14 -3.21
CA VAL A 83 7.84 -6.46 -3.04
C VAL A 83 7.25 -6.18 -4.43
N ILE A 84 6.01 -6.63 -4.64
CA ILE A 84 5.25 -6.34 -5.86
C ILE A 84 4.11 -5.41 -5.48
N ASN A 85 4.02 -4.27 -6.17
CA ASN A 85 2.91 -3.35 -6.10
C ASN A 85 1.94 -3.60 -7.27
N TRP A 86 0.67 -3.87 -6.95
CA TRP A 86 -0.38 -4.18 -7.91
C TRP A 86 -1.19 -2.95 -8.34
N VAL A 87 -0.96 -1.80 -7.72
CA VAL A 87 -1.70 -0.54 -7.97
C VAL A 87 -0.78 0.62 -8.38
N LYS A 88 0.52 0.35 -8.63
CA LYS A 88 1.48 1.37 -9.07
C LYS A 88 1.05 2.01 -10.39
N GLY A 89 1.12 3.33 -10.49
CA GLY A 89 0.87 4.04 -11.74
C GLY A 89 -0.56 3.97 -12.25
N PHE A 90 -1.53 3.68 -11.38
CA PHE A 90 -2.94 3.94 -11.67
C PHE A 90 -3.14 5.43 -11.98
N LYS A 91 -3.88 5.69 -13.06
CA LYS A 91 -4.29 7.05 -13.40
C LYS A 91 -5.38 7.50 -12.41
N LYS A 92 -5.07 8.51 -11.60
CA LYS A 92 -6.07 9.22 -10.81
C LYS A 92 -6.67 10.29 -11.71
N GLU A 93 -7.95 10.19 -12.09
CA GLU A 93 -8.59 11.18 -12.97
C GLU A 93 -8.53 12.61 -12.41
N TRP A 94 -8.42 12.73 -11.08
CA TRP A 94 -8.51 14.00 -10.34
C TRP A 94 -7.18 14.51 -9.77
N VAL A 95 -6.07 13.78 -9.99
CA VAL A 95 -4.74 14.16 -9.47
C VAL A 95 -3.70 14.05 -10.58
N ASN A 96 -2.92 15.10 -10.80
CA ASN A 96 -1.68 15.00 -11.59
C ASN A 96 -0.76 14.01 -10.87
N ASN A 97 -0.81 12.76 -11.29
CA ASN A 97 0.05 11.71 -10.80
C ASN A 97 1.21 11.59 -11.79
N ASP A 98 2.36 12.16 -11.43
CA ASP A 98 3.58 12.09 -12.26
C ASP A 98 4.04 10.64 -12.51
N ASP A 99 3.59 9.70 -11.67
CA ASP A 99 3.83 8.26 -11.81
C ASP A 99 2.73 7.53 -12.60
N ALA A 100 1.70 8.21 -13.11
CA ALA A 100 0.63 7.58 -13.87
C ALA A 100 1.17 6.97 -15.18
N ILE A 101 0.89 5.69 -15.37
CA ILE A 101 1.21 4.99 -16.61
C ILE A 101 0.02 5.14 -17.55
N LEU A 102 0.25 5.69 -18.75
CA LEU A 102 -0.79 5.85 -19.76
C LEU A 102 -1.47 4.51 -20.06
N GLY A 103 -2.80 4.48 -19.96
CA GLY A 103 -3.62 3.28 -20.18
C GLY A 103 -3.68 2.31 -18.99
N ARG A 104 -3.06 2.64 -17.84
CA ARG A 104 -3.16 1.82 -16.62
C ARG A 104 -4.36 2.27 -15.78
N GLU A 105 -5.41 1.47 -15.85
CA GLU A 105 -6.67 1.63 -15.12
C GLU A 105 -6.70 0.73 -13.88
N SER A 106 -7.61 1.04 -12.95
CA SER A 106 -7.89 0.16 -11.83
C SER A 106 -8.44 -1.18 -12.34
N TRP A 107 -8.02 -2.28 -11.71
CA TRP A 107 -8.50 -3.63 -12.05
C TRP A 107 -9.64 -4.09 -11.13
N SER A 108 -10.05 -3.25 -10.18
CA SER A 108 -11.18 -3.47 -9.28
C SER A 108 -11.69 -2.15 -8.70
N ASP A 109 -13.01 -1.99 -8.67
CA ASP A 109 -13.71 -0.85 -8.08
C ASP A 109 -13.38 -0.63 -6.59
N TYR A 110 -12.82 -1.65 -5.91
CA TYR A 110 -12.32 -1.54 -4.54
C TYR A 110 -11.29 -0.42 -4.37
N PHE A 111 -10.49 -0.14 -5.39
CA PHE A 111 -9.45 0.89 -5.33
C PHE A 111 -9.93 2.26 -5.79
N ASP A 112 -11.14 2.38 -6.35
CA ASP A 112 -11.61 3.63 -6.95
C ASP A 112 -11.89 4.71 -5.90
N ALA A 113 -12.51 4.31 -4.76
CA ALA A 113 -12.82 5.21 -3.65
C ALA A 113 -11.58 5.70 -2.87
N GLY A 114 -10.48 4.93 -2.89
CA GLY A 114 -9.26 5.24 -2.13
C GLY A 114 -8.31 6.24 -2.82
N LEU A 115 -8.62 6.65 -4.04
CA LEU A 115 -7.73 7.48 -4.86
C LEU A 115 -7.67 8.92 -4.38
N GLU A 116 -8.65 9.38 -3.61
CA GLU A 116 -8.84 10.80 -3.35
C GLU A 116 -7.85 11.33 -2.31
N TRP A 117 -7.69 10.73 -1.11
CA TRP A 117 -6.99 11.44 -0.01
C TRP A 117 -5.82 10.69 0.67
N TRP A 118 -5.74 9.35 0.64
CA TRP A 118 -4.71 8.59 1.40
C TRP A 118 -3.87 7.64 0.55
N GLY A 119 -4.33 7.30 -0.65
CA GLY A 119 -3.66 6.35 -1.51
C GLY A 119 -4.21 4.94 -1.33
N VAL A 120 -3.80 4.08 -2.25
CA VAL A 120 -4.22 2.68 -2.31
C VAL A 120 -2.98 1.82 -2.24
N TRP A 121 -3.07 0.73 -1.49
CA TRP A 121 -2.02 -0.29 -1.43
C TRP A 121 -2.61 -1.63 -1.78
N CYS A 122 -1.92 -2.30 -2.69
CA CYS A 122 -2.03 -3.73 -2.86
C CYS A 122 -0.60 -4.20 -3.09
N LEU A 123 0.04 -4.69 -2.02
CA LEU A 123 1.41 -5.18 -2.04
C LEU A 123 1.41 -6.67 -1.74
N THR A 124 2.27 -7.42 -2.44
CA THR A 124 2.69 -8.75 -2.00
C THR A 124 4.16 -8.71 -1.66
N ILE A 125 4.51 -9.18 -0.47
CA ILE A 125 5.84 -9.11 0.12
C ILE A 125 6.33 -10.53 0.33
N TRP A 126 7.43 -10.88 -0.31
CA TRP A 126 8.12 -12.16 -0.12
C TRP A 126 9.47 -11.91 0.54
N ASN A 127 9.67 -12.51 1.72
CA ASN A 127 10.96 -12.55 2.41
C ASN A 127 11.53 -13.98 2.33
N PRO A 128 12.55 -14.22 1.49
CA PRO A 128 13.11 -15.56 1.31
C PRO A 128 13.85 -16.08 2.54
N LYS A 129 14.45 -15.20 3.33
CA LYS A 129 15.23 -15.56 4.53
C LYS A 129 14.34 -16.02 5.67
N ARG A 130 13.22 -15.33 5.88
CA ARG A 130 12.19 -15.67 6.89
C ARG A 130 11.16 -16.68 6.39
N ARG A 131 11.11 -16.92 5.07
CA ARG A 131 10.12 -17.76 4.37
C ARG A 131 8.70 -17.26 4.60
N THR A 132 8.53 -15.95 4.61
CA THR A 132 7.24 -15.29 4.85
C THR A 132 6.71 -14.71 3.54
N LEU A 133 5.45 -15.02 3.23
CA LEU A 133 4.70 -14.38 2.16
C LEU A 133 3.52 -13.63 2.79
N SER A 134 3.47 -12.32 2.57
CA SER A 134 2.42 -11.44 3.09
C SER A 134 1.73 -10.70 1.95
N ALA A 135 0.43 -10.43 2.13
CA ALA A 135 -0.33 -9.53 1.28
C ALA A 135 -0.83 -8.37 2.13
N LEU A 136 -0.53 -7.14 1.71
CA LEU A 136 -1.04 -5.91 2.32
C LEU A 136 -2.02 -5.27 1.34
N ILE A 137 -3.26 -5.12 1.79
CA ILE A 137 -4.32 -4.48 1.01
C ILE A 137 -4.94 -3.40 1.87
N ALA A 138 -4.97 -2.18 1.35
CA ALA A 138 -5.62 -1.05 2.00
C ALA A 138 -6.17 -0.11 0.92
N SER A 139 -7.43 0.24 1.08
CA SER A 139 -8.15 1.27 0.32
C SER A 139 -9.03 2.00 1.31
N THR A 140 -9.17 3.31 1.16
CA THR A 140 -10.11 4.09 1.97
C THR A 140 -11.44 4.13 1.24
N THR A 141 -12.48 3.56 1.84
CA THR A 141 -13.86 3.85 1.48
C THR A 141 -14.41 4.79 2.55
N ASP A 142 -14.95 5.94 2.14
CA ASP A 142 -15.80 6.76 3.02
C ASP A 142 -17.04 5.95 3.49
#